data_AF-A0A1S2HTX7-F1
#
_entry.id   AF-A0A1S2HTX7-F1
#
_cell.length_a   1.000
_cell.length_b   1.000
_cell.length_c   1.000
_cell.angle_alpha   90.00
_cell.angle_beta   90.00
_cell.angle_gamma   90.00
#
_symmetry.space_group_name_H-M   'P 1'
#
loop_
_entity.id
_entity.type
_entity.pdbx_description
1 polymer ?
#
loop_
_entity_poly.entity_id
_entity_poly.type
_entity_poly.pdbx_seq_one_letter_code
_entity_poly.pdbx_strand_id
1 'polypeptide(L)'
;MSEPIDATQTSTTGDARRLVELAAATNTTMSNELLLDTLRRNAQVTTRHIRADFVEVASATAVLGYVCKQRKEFVALRGDDPAWAHEVGRYPSESLAVEALRMRRG
;
A
#
# COMPACT_ATOMS: atom_id res chain seq x y z
N MET A 1 -20.55 -17.11 -24.33
CA MET A 1 -19.34 -17.91 -24.03
C MET A 1 -18.26 -16.95 -23.61
N SER A 2 -17.67 -17.21 -22.45
CA SER A 2 -16.94 -16.27 -21.61
C SER A 2 -15.55 -15.93 -22.15
N GLU A 3 -15.19 -14.65 -22.14
CA GLU A 3 -13.82 -14.17 -22.36
C GLU A 3 -12.95 -14.49 -21.12
N PRO A 4 -11.71 -14.99 -21.27
CA PRO A 4 -10.79 -15.10 -20.15
C PRO A 4 -10.08 -13.75 -19.96
N ILE A 5 -10.41 -13.05 -18.89
CA ILE A 5 -9.60 -11.93 -18.39
C ILE A 5 -8.57 -12.54 -17.45
N ASP A 6 -7.40 -12.91 -17.99
CA ASP A 6 -6.23 -13.19 -17.18
C ASP A 6 -5.10 -12.27 -17.63
N ALA A 7 -5.17 -11.02 -17.17
CA ALA A 7 -4.06 -10.09 -17.20
C ALA A 7 -3.69 -9.79 -15.75
N THR A 8 -3.18 -10.82 -15.08
CA THR A 8 -2.29 -10.65 -13.93
C THR A 8 -1.09 -9.81 -14.39
N GLN A 9 -1.20 -8.49 -14.30
CA GLN A 9 -0.09 -7.57 -14.51
C GLN A 9 0.84 -7.63 -13.29
N THR A 10 1.59 -8.72 -13.15
CA THR A 10 2.82 -8.74 -12.36
C THR A 10 3.93 -8.14 -13.23
N SER A 11 3.96 -6.82 -13.30
CA SER A 11 5.14 -6.10 -13.75
C SER A 11 5.52 -5.11 -12.65
N THR A 12 6.80 -4.73 -12.57
CA THR A 12 7.35 -3.70 -11.67
C THR A 12 7.95 -4.14 -10.32
N THR A 13 8.31 -5.40 -10.08
CA THR A 13 9.28 -5.73 -8.99
C THR A 13 10.73 -5.55 -9.45
N GLY A 14 11.00 -5.77 -10.74
CA GLY A 14 12.34 -5.57 -11.33
C GLY A 14 12.75 -4.11 -11.44
N ASP A 15 11.82 -3.22 -11.75
CA ASP A 15 12.12 -1.80 -11.99
C ASP A 15 12.50 -1.05 -10.71
N ALA A 16 11.89 -1.40 -9.58
CA ALA A 16 12.23 -0.80 -8.29
C ALA A 16 13.67 -1.17 -7.86
N ARG A 17 14.10 -2.41 -8.08
CA ARG A 17 15.49 -2.84 -7.81
C ARG A 17 16.48 -2.12 -8.73
N ARG A 18 16.12 -1.99 -10.01
CA ARG A 18 16.97 -1.33 -11.02
C ARG A 18 17.17 0.17 -10.75
N LEU A 19 16.16 0.87 -10.22
CA LEU A 19 16.27 2.29 -9.86
C LEU A 19 17.16 2.51 -8.63
N VAL A 20 17.08 1.63 -7.63
CA VAL A 20 17.96 1.68 -6.44
C VAL A 20 19.42 1.41 -6.82
N GLU A 21 19.65 0.44 -7.71
CA GLU A 21 20.99 0.08 -8.19
C GLU A 21 21.60 1.18 -9.07
N LEU A 22 20.76 1.85 -9.90
CA LEU A 22 21.18 3.02 -10.69
C LEU A 22 21.57 4.21 -9.80
N ALA A 23 20.82 4.47 -8.72
CA ALA A 23 21.11 5.55 -7.78
C ALA A 23 22.36 5.29 -6.94
N ALA A 24 22.65 4.02 -6.62
CA ALA A 24 23.89 3.63 -5.97
C ALA A 24 25.10 3.79 -6.90
N ALA A 25 24.93 3.56 -8.21
CA ALA A 25 25.99 3.67 -9.21
C ALA A 25 26.38 5.13 -9.56
N THR A 26 25.52 6.12 -9.34
CA THR A 26 25.76 7.52 -9.75
C THR A 26 26.42 8.40 -8.70
N ASN A 27 26.84 7.85 -7.54
CA ASN A 27 27.56 8.54 -6.46
C ASN A 27 27.00 9.94 -6.12
N THR A 28 25.68 10.10 -6.27
CA THR A 28 24.97 11.33 -5.96
C THR A 28 24.62 11.26 -4.48
N THR A 29 25.11 12.20 -3.67
CA THR A 29 24.74 12.31 -2.26
C THR A 29 23.27 12.70 -2.15
N MET A 30 22.36 11.75 -2.37
CA MET A 30 20.95 11.89 -2.05
C MET A 30 20.82 11.78 -0.53
N SER A 31 20.19 12.78 0.08
CA SER A 31 19.89 12.78 1.51
C SER A 31 19.17 11.48 1.88
N ASN A 32 19.55 10.86 2.99
CA ASN A 32 18.95 9.61 3.46
C ASN A 32 17.41 9.72 3.58
N GLU A 33 16.90 10.91 3.89
CA GLU A 33 15.46 11.25 3.89
C GLU A 33 14.80 11.10 2.52
N LEU A 34 15.47 11.50 1.44
CA LEU A 34 14.99 11.36 0.06
C LEU A 34 14.98 9.89 -0.38
N LEU A 35 15.98 9.11 0.06
CA LEU A 35 16.01 7.66 -0.17
C LEU A 35 14.88 6.95 0.61
N LEU A 36 14.70 7.29 1.87
CA LEU A 36 13.60 6.78 2.70
C LEU A 36 12.24 7.15 2.11
N ASP A 37 12.06 8.38 1.66
CA ASP A 37 10.82 8.84 1.05
C ASP A 37 10.56 8.17 -0.30
N THR A 38 11.60 7.95 -1.09
CA THR A 38 11.51 7.21 -2.36
C THR A 38 11.17 5.73 -2.09
N LEU A 39 11.78 5.10 -1.09
CA LEU A 39 11.46 3.72 -0.70
C LEU A 39 10.04 3.61 -0.12
N ARG A 40 9.57 4.61 0.64
CA ARG A 40 8.19 4.69 1.14
C ARG A 40 7.18 4.86 0.01
N ARG A 41 7.46 5.78 -0.92
CA ARG A 41 6.65 5.99 -2.14
C ARG A 41 6.70 4.81 -3.11
N ASN A 42 7.70 3.93 -3.01
CA ASN A 42 7.80 2.70 -3.79
C ASN A 42 7.40 1.45 -2.99
N ALA A 43 7.04 1.58 -1.71
CA ALA A 43 6.57 0.46 -0.92
C ALA A 43 5.25 -0.02 -1.54
N GLN A 44 5.31 -1.20 -2.14
CA GLN A 44 4.15 -1.86 -2.72
C GLN A 44 3.25 -2.32 -1.58
N VAL A 45 2.01 -1.88 -1.62
CA VAL A 45 0.93 -2.37 -0.77
C VAL A 45 0.05 -3.28 -1.60
N THR A 46 -0.23 -4.43 -1.03
CA THR A 46 -1.18 -5.40 -1.54
C THR A 46 -2.48 -5.26 -0.77
N THR A 47 -3.60 -5.39 -1.48
CA THR A 47 -4.93 -5.39 -0.88
C THR A 47 -5.53 -6.77 -0.99
N ARG A 48 -6.00 -7.33 0.12
CA ARG A 48 -6.68 -8.63 0.17
C ARG A 48 -8.10 -8.42 0.68
N HIS A 49 -9.09 -8.76 -0.14
CA HIS A 49 -10.49 -8.71 0.26
C HIS A 49 -10.79 -9.90 1.18
N ILE A 50 -11.05 -9.64 2.46
CA ILE A 50 -11.48 -10.66 3.43
C ILE A 50 -13.00 -10.84 3.32
N ARG A 51 -13.73 -9.71 3.16
CA ARG A 51 -15.18 -9.66 2.96
C ARG A 51 -15.52 -8.56 1.95
N ALA A 52 -16.77 -8.52 1.51
CA ALA A 52 -17.26 -7.51 0.55
C ALA A 52 -17.12 -6.06 1.06
N ASP A 53 -17.09 -5.88 2.39
CA ASP A 53 -16.97 -4.61 3.09
C ASP A 53 -15.65 -4.45 3.84
N PHE A 54 -14.74 -5.42 3.73
CA PHE A 54 -13.54 -5.46 4.57
C PHE A 54 -12.30 -5.93 3.80
N VAL A 55 -11.32 -5.03 3.70
CA VAL A 55 -10.08 -5.22 2.94
C VAL A 55 -8.90 -5.11 3.88
N GLU A 56 -7.98 -6.06 3.82
CA GLU A 56 -6.67 -5.97 4.48
C GLU A 56 -5.67 -5.28 3.55
N VAL A 57 -4.90 -4.35 4.09
CA VAL A 57 -3.81 -3.67 3.40
C VAL A 57 -2.50 -4.12 4.02
N ALA A 58 -1.68 -4.80 3.24
CA ALA A 58 -0.41 -5.35 3.69
C ALA A 58 0.74 -4.89 2.78
N SER A 59 1.88 -4.61 3.40
CA SER A 59 3.16 -4.49 2.70
C SER A 59 3.78 -5.88 2.52
N ALA A 60 4.89 -5.97 1.78
CA ALA A 60 5.64 -7.22 1.60
C ALA A 60 6.07 -7.91 2.91
N THR A 61 6.19 -7.16 4.01
CA THR A 61 6.73 -7.67 5.28
C THR A 61 5.74 -7.69 6.43
N ALA A 62 4.62 -6.96 6.33
CA ALA A 62 3.67 -6.80 7.44
C ALA A 62 2.32 -6.24 6.98
N VAL A 63 1.26 -6.59 7.72
CA VAL A 63 -0.05 -5.94 7.63
C VAL A 63 0.07 -4.50 8.13
N LEU A 64 -0.42 -3.53 7.33
CA LEU A 64 -0.43 -2.11 7.69
C LEU A 64 -1.74 -1.70 8.37
N GLY A 65 -2.83 -2.41 8.04
CA GLY A 65 -4.15 -2.09 8.52
C GLY A 65 -5.25 -2.69 7.66
N TYR A 66 -6.46 -2.16 7.87
CA TYR A 66 -7.69 -2.62 7.24
C TYR A 66 -8.49 -1.43 6.72
N VAL A 67 -9.23 -1.64 5.64
CA VAL A 67 -10.23 -0.71 5.14
C VAL A 67 -11.60 -1.33 5.31
N CYS A 68 -12.47 -0.63 6.04
CA CYS A 68 -13.85 -1.02 6.26
C CYS A 68 -14.79 -0.09 5.49
N LYS A 69 -15.62 -0.65 4.61
CA LYS A 69 -16.63 0.12 3.87
C LYS A 69 -17.86 0.32 4.75
N GLN A 70 -18.13 1.57 5.11
CA GLN A 70 -19.31 1.96 5.87
C GLN A 70 -20.21 2.86 5.03
N ARG A 71 -21.31 2.30 4.52
CA ARG A 71 -22.29 3.02 3.68
C ARG A 71 -21.64 3.69 2.45
N LYS A 72 -21.33 4.98 2.57
CA LYS A 72 -20.76 5.84 1.51
C LYS A 72 -19.28 6.21 1.76
N GLU A 73 -18.69 5.70 2.83
CA GLU A 73 -17.33 6.03 3.24
C GLU A 73 -16.49 4.77 3.43
N PHE A 74 -15.18 4.95 3.35
CA PHE A 74 -14.17 3.93 3.59
C PHE A 74 -13.35 4.36 4.80
N VAL A 75 -13.41 3.57 5.86
CA VAL A 75 -12.72 3.81 7.12
C VAL A 75 -11.38 3.10 7.07
N ALA A 76 -10.29 3.86 7.19
CA ALA A 76 -8.95 3.32 7.32
C ALA A 76 -8.67 3.01 8.79
N LEU A 77 -8.37 1.75 9.09
CA LEU A 77 -8.05 1.24 10.41
C LEU A 77 -6.60 0.78 10.43
N ARG A 78 -5.80 1.22 11.40
CA ARG A 78 -4.40 0.85 11.53
C ARG A 78 -4.18 -0.12 12.68
N GLY A 79 -3.54 -1.23 12.36
CA GLY A 79 -3.22 -2.29 13.29
C GLY A 79 -2.92 -3.57 12.52
N ASP A 80 -2.22 -4.48 13.16
CA ASP A 80 -2.05 -5.86 12.74
C ASP A 80 -3.27 -6.73 13.05
N ASP A 81 -4.06 -6.34 14.06
CA ASP A 81 -5.32 -6.99 14.42
C ASP A 81 -6.51 -6.02 14.26
N PRO A 82 -7.59 -6.41 13.55
CA PRO A 82 -8.78 -5.57 13.39
C PRO A 82 -9.52 -5.28 14.71
N ALA A 83 -9.37 -6.12 15.74
CA ALA A 83 -10.01 -5.93 17.05
C ALA A 83 -9.42 -4.75 17.84
N TRP A 84 -8.15 -4.39 17.59
CA TRP A 84 -7.46 -3.29 18.26
C TRP A 84 -6.98 -2.21 17.28
N ALA A 85 -7.44 -2.26 16.03
CA ALA A 85 -7.04 -1.31 15.03
C ALA A 85 -7.63 0.07 15.31
N HIS A 86 -6.80 1.10 15.17
CA HIS A 86 -7.17 2.49 15.43
C HIS A 86 -7.64 3.18 14.15
N GLU A 87 -8.73 3.93 14.22
CA GLU A 87 -9.21 4.71 13.08
C GLU A 87 -8.20 5.81 12.71
N VAL A 88 -7.67 5.74 11.49
CA VAL A 88 -6.75 6.75 10.92
C VAL A 88 -7.55 7.89 10.29
N GLY A 89 -8.71 7.55 9.72
CA GLY A 89 -9.60 8.51 9.09
C GLY A 89 -10.65 7.85 8.19
N ARG A 90 -11.53 8.69 7.65
CA ARG A 90 -12.60 8.30 6.74
C ARG A 90 -12.41 8.97 5.40
N TYR A 91 -12.65 8.21 4.34
CA TYR A 91 -12.35 8.62 2.98
C TYR A 91 -13.52 8.31 2.05
N PRO A 92 -13.72 9.12 1.00
CA PRO A 92 -14.80 8.90 0.04
C PRO A 92 -14.54 7.72 -0.91
N SER A 93 -13.31 7.21 -0.98
CA SER A 93 -12.94 6.07 -1.82
C SER A 93 -11.98 5.12 -1.12
N GLU A 94 -12.03 3.85 -1.53
CA GLU A 94 -11.13 2.80 -1.02
C GLU A 94 -9.67 3.15 -1.29
N SER A 95 -9.34 3.60 -2.50
CA SER A 95 -7.97 3.94 -2.88
C SER A 95 -7.36 5.02 -1.98
N LEU A 96 -8.16 5.99 -1.53
CA LEU A 96 -7.69 7.02 -0.59
C LEU A 96 -7.46 6.45 0.82
N ALA A 97 -8.32 5.55 1.28
CA ALA A 97 -8.12 4.86 2.56
C ALA A 97 -6.87 3.97 2.52
N VAL A 98 -6.62 3.27 1.41
CA VAL A 98 -5.41 2.47 1.19
C VAL A 98 -4.15 3.35 1.15
N GLU A 99 -4.19 4.46 0.42
CA GLU A 99 -3.06 5.41 0.37
C GLU A 99 -2.81 6.07 1.73
N ALA A 100 -3.84 6.36 2.52
CA ALA A 100 -3.68 6.85 3.88
C ALA A 100 -2.95 5.83 4.77
N LEU A 101 -3.28 4.54 4.63
CA LEU A 101 -2.59 3.45 5.33
C LEU A 101 -1.14 3.26 4.85
N ARG A 102 -0.87 3.58 3.58
CA ARG A 102 0.47 3.51 2.99
C ARG A 102 1.38 4.66 3.44
N MET A 103 0.87 5.89 3.39
CA MET A 103 1.67 7.12 3.57
C MET A 103 1.94 7.44 5.04
N ARG A 104 1.01 7.12 5.94
CA ARG A 104 1.26 7.33 7.37
C ARG A 104 2.11 6.16 7.87
N ARG A 105 3.28 6.41 8.45
CA ARG A 105 3.78 5.60 9.57
C ARG A 105 3.74 6.50 10.79
N GLY A 106 3.07 6.03 11.85
CA GLY A 106 3.35 6.51 13.19
C GLY A 106 4.65 5.88 13.67
#